data_AF-A0A7S1SYW4-F1
#
_entry.id   AF-A0A7S1SYW4-F1
#
_cell.length_a   1.000
_cell.length_b   1.000
_cell.length_c   1.000
_cell.angle_alpha   90.00
_cell.angle_beta   90.00
_cell.angle_gamma   90.00
#
_symmetry.space_group_name_H-M   'P 1'
#
loop_
_entity.id
_entity.type
_entity.pdbx_description
1 polymer ?
#
loop_
_entity_poly.entity_id
_entity_poly.type
_entity_poly.pdbx_seq_one_letter_code
_entity_poly.pdbx_strand_id
1 'polypeptide(L)'
;MSEQPSTSADAGGAAAAALKTLEEQLMESLWKTHTLQKSVENFSESSGAILNSRVNGLVAGMGEMSALGEPLRDVKVPVDLLRYIDEGGSPDEFTAEMLKRCLTENQMSKGKANAFKELERALLAKIQEEFPEDATTYLGAVDQAKPAKGNASK
;
A
#
# COMPACT_ATOMS: atom_id res chain seq x y z
N MET A 1 4.20 -37.79 -13.59
CA MET A 1 4.77 -36.44 -13.41
C MET A 1 4.00 -35.53 -14.33
N SER A 2 3.02 -34.82 -13.78
CA SER A 2 2.24 -33.81 -14.51
C SER A 2 2.56 -32.48 -13.84
N GLU A 3 3.42 -31.70 -14.48
CA GLU A 3 3.68 -30.32 -14.08
C GLU A 3 2.40 -29.51 -14.27
N GLN A 4 1.91 -28.92 -13.18
CA GLN A 4 0.90 -27.86 -13.24
C GLN A 4 1.61 -26.56 -13.65
N PRO A 5 1.03 -25.77 -14.58
CA PRO A 5 1.56 -24.46 -14.92
C PRO A 5 1.24 -23.48 -13.79
N SER A 6 2.25 -22.70 -13.42
CA SER A 6 2.18 -21.57 -12.49
C SER A 6 1.10 -20.55 -12.92
N THR A 7 0.06 -20.40 -12.11
CA THR A 7 -1.10 -19.49 -12.32
C THR A 7 -0.89 -18.06 -11.81
N SER A 8 0.33 -17.67 -11.42
CA SER A 8 0.54 -16.38 -10.76
C SER A 8 0.67 -15.16 -11.69
N ALA A 9 0.79 -15.36 -13.00
CA ALA A 9 0.99 -14.24 -13.95
C ALA A 9 -0.31 -13.59 -14.46
N ASP A 10 -1.44 -14.30 -14.38
CA ASP A 10 -2.72 -13.87 -14.96
C ASP A 10 -3.58 -13.01 -14.01
N ALA A 11 -3.42 -13.21 -12.69
CA ALA A 11 -4.22 -12.51 -11.67
C ALA A 11 -4.00 -10.99 -11.63
N GLY A 12 -2.77 -10.53 -11.91
CA GLY A 12 -2.45 -9.10 -11.93
C GLY A 12 -3.09 -8.35 -13.11
N GLY A 13 -3.28 -9.02 -14.25
CA GLY A 13 -3.94 -8.45 -15.42
C GLY A 13 -5.45 -8.33 -15.23
N ALA A 14 -6.08 -9.32 -14.59
CA ALA A 14 -7.51 -9.32 -14.30
C ALA A 14 -7.90 -8.20 -13.32
N ALA A 15 -7.13 -7.99 -12.25
CA ALA A 15 -7.39 -6.92 -11.29
C ALA A 15 -7.21 -5.52 -11.91
N ALA A 16 -6.18 -5.34 -12.75
CA ALA A 16 -5.97 -4.07 -13.46
C ALA A 16 -7.10 -3.75 -14.46
N ALA A 17 -7.60 -4.75 -15.17
CA ALA A 17 -8.77 -4.59 -16.04
C ALA A 17 -10.03 -4.24 -15.25
N ALA A 18 -10.27 -4.92 -14.12
CA ALA A 18 -11.41 -4.63 -13.23
C ALA A 18 -11.34 -3.20 -12.65
N LEU A 19 -10.15 -2.72 -12.28
CA LEU A 19 -9.94 -1.32 -11.83
C LEU A 19 -10.30 -0.31 -12.93
N LYS A 20 -9.87 -0.57 -14.17
CA LYS A 20 -10.19 0.30 -15.29
C LYS A 20 -11.70 0.32 -15.58
N THR A 21 -12.35 -0.83 -15.57
CA THR A 21 -13.81 -0.90 -15.73
C THR A 21 -14.53 -0.19 -14.58
N LEU A 22 -14.03 -0.31 -13.35
CA LEU A 22 -14.56 0.42 -12.20
C LEU A 22 -14.43 1.93 -12.38
N GLU A 23 -13.28 2.42 -12.84
CA GLU A 23 -13.05 3.84 -13.15
C GLU A 23 -14.05 4.36 -14.20
N GLU A 24 -14.23 3.62 -15.29
CA GLU A 24 -15.21 3.96 -16.34
C GLU A 24 -16.64 4.03 -15.78
N GLN A 25 -17.04 3.04 -14.96
CA GLN A 25 -18.36 3.01 -14.31
C GLN A 25 -18.56 4.15 -13.30
N LEU A 26 -17.53 4.50 -12.51
CA LEU A 26 -17.57 5.66 -11.62
C LEU A 26 -17.79 6.95 -12.41
N MET A 27 -17.05 7.14 -13.51
CA MET A 27 -17.19 8.33 -14.36
C MET A 27 -18.59 8.40 -15.00
N GLU A 28 -19.11 7.26 -15.47
CA GLU A 28 -20.47 7.18 -16.01
C GLU A 28 -21.53 7.48 -14.94
N SER A 29 -21.36 7.01 -13.70
CA SER A 29 -22.27 7.29 -12.58
C SER A 29 -22.31 8.78 -12.21
N LEU A 30 -21.16 9.45 -12.25
CA LEU A 30 -21.07 10.90 -12.04
C LEU A 30 -21.81 11.64 -13.15
N TRP A 31 -21.63 11.22 -14.39
CA TRP A 31 -22.32 11.80 -15.54
C TRP A 31 -23.84 11.59 -15.48
N LYS A 32 -24.30 10.38 -15.11
CA LYS A 32 -25.71 10.06 -14.86
C LYS A 32 -26.30 10.95 -13.77
N THR A 33 -25.58 11.17 -12.68
CA THR A 33 -26.00 12.04 -11.56
C THR A 33 -26.16 13.50 -12.00
N HIS A 34 -25.18 14.06 -12.71
CA HIS A 34 -25.25 15.42 -13.23
C HIS A 34 -26.36 15.58 -14.29
N THR A 35 -26.55 14.56 -15.13
CA THR A 35 -27.61 14.53 -16.13
C THR A 35 -29.00 14.44 -15.48
N LEU A 36 -29.11 13.74 -14.35
CA LEU A 36 -30.31 13.70 -13.52
C LEU A 36 -30.59 15.07 -12.88
N GLN A 37 -29.59 15.73 -12.31
CA GLN A 37 -29.70 17.09 -11.76
C GLN A 37 -30.29 18.05 -12.81
N LYS A 38 -29.73 18.10 -14.02
CA LYS A 38 -30.23 18.95 -15.11
C LYS A 38 -31.67 18.63 -15.51
N SER A 39 -32.06 17.35 -15.47
CA SER A 39 -33.44 16.93 -15.74
C SER A 39 -34.41 17.40 -14.66
N VAL A 40 -33.97 17.47 -13.40
CA VAL A 40 -34.77 17.99 -12.30
C VAL A 40 -34.89 19.51 -12.39
N GLU A 41 -33.82 20.21 -12.76
CA GLU A 41 -33.84 21.67 -12.96
C GLU A 41 -34.80 22.11 -14.08
N ASN A 42 -34.87 21.36 -15.18
CA ASN A 42 -35.73 21.66 -16.33
C ASN A 42 -37.01 20.79 -16.36
N PHE A 43 -37.55 20.45 -15.19
CA PHE A 43 -38.68 19.54 -15.10
C PHE A 43 -39.96 20.10 -15.75
N SER A 44 -40.71 19.23 -16.43
CA SER A 44 -42.05 19.49 -16.95
C SER A 44 -42.92 18.24 -16.81
N GLU A 45 -44.25 18.38 -16.84
CA GLU A 45 -45.19 17.27 -16.64
C GLU A 45 -45.00 16.11 -17.64
N SER A 46 -44.52 16.40 -18.85
CA SER A 46 -44.19 15.38 -19.86
C SER A 46 -42.87 14.65 -19.61
N SER A 47 -42.00 15.19 -18.75
CA SER A 47 -40.64 14.68 -18.50
C SER A 47 -40.56 13.63 -17.38
N GLY A 48 -41.68 13.34 -16.69
CA GLY A 48 -41.71 12.39 -15.56
C GLY A 48 -41.29 10.96 -15.93
N ALA A 49 -41.65 10.47 -17.11
CA ALA A 49 -41.23 9.15 -17.59
C ALA A 49 -39.71 9.09 -17.87
N ILE A 50 -39.15 10.16 -18.44
CA ILE A 50 -37.72 10.29 -18.73
C ILE A 50 -36.90 10.35 -17.44
N LEU A 51 -37.39 11.07 -16.42
CA LEU A 51 -36.75 11.16 -15.12
C LEU A 51 -36.67 9.78 -14.44
N ASN A 52 -37.79 9.04 -14.39
CA ASN A 52 -37.81 7.69 -13.83
C ASN A 52 -36.84 6.74 -14.55
N SER A 53 -36.78 6.80 -15.88
CA SER A 53 -35.82 6.02 -16.65
C SER A 53 -34.37 6.35 -16.27
N ARG A 54 -34.03 7.63 -16.10
CA ARG A 54 -32.69 8.08 -15.67
C ARG A 54 -32.35 7.63 -14.25
N VAL A 55 -33.28 7.72 -13.31
CA VAL A 55 -33.10 7.23 -11.93
C VAL A 55 -32.84 5.72 -11.94
N ASN A 56 -33.66 4.95 -12.65
CA ASN A 56 -33.48 3.50 -12.75
C ASN A 56 -32.15 3.13 -13.42
N GLY A 57 -31.70 3.89 -14.42
CA GLY A 57 -30.40 3.73 -15.05
C GLY A 57 -29.23 4.01 -14.11
N LEU A 58 -29.36 4.97 -13.18
CA LEU A 58 -28.36 5.22 -12.14
C LEU A 58 -28.32 4.06 -11.12
N VAL A 59 -29.49 3.61 -10.66
CA VAL A 59 -29.59 2.48 -9.72
C VAL A 59 -29.00 1.20 -10.31
N ALA A 60 -29.29 0.90 -11.59
CA ALA A 60 -28.70 -0.23 -12.29
C ALA A 60 -27.17 -0.13 -12.36
N GLY A 61 -26.62 1.04 -12.71
CA GLY A 61 -25.17 1.27 -12.74
C GLY A 61 -24.51 1.12 -11.37
N MET A 62 -25.17 1.53 -10.28
CA MET A 62 -24.67 1.29 -8.92
C MET A 62 -24.64 -0.20 -8.57
N GLY A 63 -25.64 -0.97 -9.03
CA GLY A 63 -25.68 -2.43 -8.85
C GLY A 63 -24.55 -3.14 -9.60
N GLU A 64 -24.29 -2.73 -10.85
CA GLU A 64 -23.17 -3.24 -11.66
C GLU A 64 -21.82 -2.92 -11.01
N MET A 65 -21.64 -1.68 -10.54
CA MET A 65 -20.43 -1.25 -9.82
C MET A 65 -20.19 -2.05 -8.53
N SER A 66 -21.25 -2.39 -7.78
CA SER A 66 -21.14 -3.23 -6.60
C SER A 66 -20.67 -4.65 -6.92
N ALA A 67 -21.02 -5.19 -8.09
CA ALA A 67 -20.60 -6.53 -8.52
C ALA A 67 -19.11 -6.59 -8.87
N LEU A 68 -18.50 -5.46 -9.27
CA LEU A 68 -17.06 -5.33 -9.51
C LEU A 68 -16.22 -5.38 -8.22
N GLY A 69 -16.83 -5.40 -7.03
CA GLY A 69 -16.12 -5.48 -5.76
C GLY A 69 -15.40 -6.82 -5.52
N GLU A 70 -15.97 -7.94 -6.01
CA GLU A 70 -15.39 -9.28 -5.80
C GLU A 70 -13.99 -9.46 -6.45
N PRO A 71 -13.76 -9.09 -7.72
CA PRO A 71 -12.43 -9.20 -8.33
C PRO A 71 -11.40 -8.21 -7.76
N LEU A 72 -11.82 -7.21 -7.00
CA LEU A 72 -10.95 -6.17 -6.41
C LEU A 72 -10.63 -6.43 -4.93
N ARG A 73 -11.11 -7.54 -4.36
CA ARG A 73 -11.03 -7.84 -2.93
C ARG A 73 -9.61 -7.89 -2.38
N ASP A 74 -8.63 -8.26 -3.20
CA ASP A 74 -7.22 -8.34 -2.80
C ASP A 74 -6.50 -6.98 -2.77
N VAL A 75 -7.12 -5.93 -3.33
CA VAL A 75 -6.57 -4.57 -3.31
C VAL A 75 -6.74 -3.97 -1.92
N LYS A 76 -5.63 -3.77 -1.21
CA LYS A 76 -5.62 -3.15 0.12
C LYS A 76 -5.34 -1.66 0.01
N VAL A 77 -6.28 -0.85 0.48
CA VAL A 77 -6.11 0.59 0.59
C VAL A 77 -5.82 0.96 2.05
N PRO A 78 -4.73 1.69 2.35
CA PRO A 78 -4.45 2.16 3.70
C PRO A 78 -5.57 3.08 4.21
N VAL A 79 -6.02 2.89 5.46
CA VAL A 79 -7.07 3.73 6.06
C VAL A 79 -6.61 5.18 6.21
N ASP A 80 -5.32 5.40 6.49
CA ASP A 80 -4.73 6.73 6.59
C ASP A 80 -4.77 7.48 5.26
N LEU A 81 -4.65 6.76 4.13
CA LEU A 81 -4.79 7.35 2.81
C LEU A 81 -6.24 7.82 2.56
N LEU A 82 -7.24 7.05 3.01
CA LEU A 82 -8.64 7.45 2.88
C LEU A 82 -8.92 8.75 3.65
N ARG A 83 -8.42 8.84 4.90
CA ARG A 83 -8.54 10.06 5.70
C ARG A 83 -7.85 11.26 5.03
N TYR A 84 -6.68 11.05 4.44
CA TYR A 84 -5.95 12.10 3.74
C TYR A 84 -6.73 12.64 2.54
N ILE A 85 -7.42 11.76 1.80
CA ILE A 85 -8.30 12.16 0.69
C ILE A 85 -9.53 12.93 1.20
N ASP A 86 -10.15 12.48 2.30
CA ASP A 86 -11.30 13.16 2.90
C ASP A 86 -10.97 14.60 3.35
N GLU A 87 -9.72 14.85 3.76
CA GLU A 87 -9.21 16.17 4.13
C GLU A 87 -8.82 17.03 2.91
N GLY A 88 -8.96 16.50 1.68
CA GLY A 88 -8.68 17.19 0.42
C GLY A 88 -7.24 17.03 -0.11
N GLY A 89 -6.45 16.14 0.50
CA GLY A 89 -5.09 15.84 0.08
C GLY A 89 -5.02 14.89 -1.12
N SER A 90 -3.91 14.96 -1.88
CA SER A 90 -3.69 14.07 -3.04
C SER A 90 -3.03 12.73 -2.64
N PRO A 91 -3.50 11.58 -3.15
CA PRO A 91 -2.88 10.27 -2.86
C PRO A 91 -1.38 10.18 -3.18
N ASP A 92 -0.93 10.91 -4.20
CA ASP A 92 0.47 10.96 -4.62
C ASP A 92 1.35 11.64 -3.57
N GLU A 93 0.85 12.72 -2.97
CA GLU A 93 1.57 13.44 -1.91
C GLU A 93 1.69 12.58 -0.65
N PHE A 94 0.61 11.88 -0.27
CA PHE A 94 0.65 10.91 0.83
C PHE A 94 1.71 9.83 0.60
N THR A 95 1.74 9.26 -0.61
CA THR A 95 2.73 8.24 -0.97
C THR A 95 4.16 8.79 -0.90
N ALA A 96 4.38 10.01 -1.39
CA ALA A 96 5.66 10.68 -1.33
C ALA A 96 6.10 10.96 0.12
N GLU A 97 5.19 11.35 1.00
CA GLU A 97 5.46 11.56 2.42
C GLU A 97 5.84 10.25 3.12
N MET A 98 5.10 9.17 2.87
CA MET A 98 5.41 7.85 3.44
C MET A 98 6.79 7.36 3.01
N LEU A 99 7.17 7.55 1.74
CA LEU A 99 8.50 7.21 1.26
C LEU A 99 9.60 8.04 1.95
N LYS A 100 9.40 9.35 2.10
CA LYS A 100 10.34 10.23 2.82
C LYS A 100 10.48 9.83 4.29
N ARG A 101 9.37 9.46 4.95
CA ARG A 101 9.35 8.99 6.32
C ARG A 101 10.12 7.68 6.46
N CYS A 102 9.84 6.70 5.59
CA CYS A 102 10.56 5.42 5.54
C CYS A 102 12.07 5.63 5.37
N LEU A 103 12.48 6.55 4.48
CA LEU A 103 13.89 6.88 4.30
C LEU A 103 14.51 7.46 5.58
N THR A 104 13.81 8.40 6.22
CA THR A 104 14.27 9.04 7.45
C THR A 104 14.40 8.04 8.60
N GLU A 105 13.38 7.19 8.80
CA GLU A 105 13.38 6.16 9.83
C GLU A 105 14.48 5.11 9.57
N ASN A 106 14.71 4.73 8.32
CA ASN A 106 15.81 3.83 7.95
C ASN A 106 17.18 4.44 8.29
N GLN A 107 17.42 5.69 7.91
CA GLN A 107 18.67 6.39 8.25
C GLN A 107 18.85 6.55 9.75
N MET A 108 17.77 6.87 10.49
CA MET A 108 17.81 6.96 11.94
C MET A 108 18.16 5.60 12.58
N SER A 109 17.54 4.52 12.11
CA SER A 109 17.81 3.16 12.58
C SER A 109 19.26 2.74 12.29
N LYS A 110 19.76 3.03 11.09
CA LYS A 110 21.16 2.81 10.72
C LYS A 110 22.12 3.62 11.58
N GLY A 111 21.80 4.88 11.87
CA GLY A 111 22.58 5.73 12.76
C GLY A 111 22.66 5.16 14.18
N LYS A 112 21.52 4.74 14.74
CA LYS A 112 21.48 4.05 16.05
C LYS A 112 22.33 2.77 16.04
N ALA A 113 22.19 1.93 15.02
CA ALA A 113 22.97 0.70 14.89
C ALA A 113 24.48 0.97 14.79
N ASN A 114 24.88 2.03 14.10
CA ASN A 114 26.28 2.44 14.02
C ASN A 114 26.81 2.97 15.36
N ALA A 115 26.02 3.78 16.08
CA ALA A 115 26.38 4.27 17.40
C ALA A 115 26.58 3.12 18.41
N PHE A 116 25.73 2.09 18.37
CA PHE A 116 25.91 0.90 19.20
C PHE A 116 27.20 0.14 18.86
N LYS A 117 27.53 -0.02 17.58
CA LYS A 117 28.80 -0.66 17.16
C LYS A 117 30.02 0.14 17.59
N GLU A 118 29.93 1.46 17.56
CA GLU A 118 31.02 2.34 18.00
C GLU A 118 31.21 2.25 19.51
N LEU A 119 30.11 2.26 20.28
CA LEU A 119 30.13 2.03 21.73
C LEU A 119 30.72 0.66 22.07
N GLU A 120 30.30 -0.40 21.39
CA GLU A 120 30.82 -1.75 21.56
C GLU A 120 32.35 -1.78 21.34
N ARG A 121 32.83 -1.18 20.25
CA ARG A 121 34.27 -1.09 19.96
C ARG A 121 35.02 -0.30 21.03
N ALA A 122 34.49 0.84 21.48
CA ALA A 122 35.13 1.68 22.48
C ALA A 122 35.20 0.96 23.84
N LEU A 123 34.12 0.27 24.23
CA LEU A 123 34.08 -0.52 25.46
C LEU A 123 35.06 -1.70 25.40
N LEU A 124 35.11 -2.42 24.28
CA LEU A 124 36.06 -3.51 24.08
C LEU A 124 37.51 -3.03 24.15
N ALA A 125 37.82 -1.87 23.58
CA ALA A 125 39.16 -1.30 23.65
C ALA A 125 39.57 -0.99 25.10
N LYS A 126 38.64 -0.46 25.91
CA LYS A 126 38.89 -0.19 27.34
C LYS A 126 39.06 -1.46 28.17
N ILE A 127 38.24 -2.48 27.92
CA ILE A 127 38.36 -3.78 28.60
C ILE A 127 39.69 -4.46 28.23
N GLN A 128 40.15 -4.38 26.97
CA GLN A 128 41.46 -4.89 26.58
C GLN A 128 42.63 -4.20 27.29
N GLU A 129 42.50 -2.89 27.57
CA GLU A 129 43.51 -2.11 28.27
C GLU A 129 43.58 -2.47 29.76
N GLU A 130 42.44 -2.62 30.44
CA GLU A 130 42.39 -2.88 31.89
C GLU A 130 42.41 -4.38 32.26
N PHE A 131 41.84 -5.27 31.43
CA PHE A 131 41.63 -6.69 31.73
C PHE A 131 41.85 -7.59 30.48
N PRO A 132 43.11 -7.84 30.08
CA PRO A 132 43.43 -8.53 28.82
C PRO A 132 43.01 -10.02 28.76
N GLU A 133 43.00 -10.74 29.89
CA GLU A 133 42.56 -12.16 29.93
C GLU A 133 41.03 -12.30 29.77
N ASP A 134 40.26 -11.40 30.36
CA ASP A 134 38.80 -11.40 30.22
C ASP A 134 38.37 -10.97 28.81
N ALA A 135 39.10 -10.02 28.21
CA ALA A 135 38.84 -9.55 26.85
C ALA A 135 39.01 -10.67 25.80
N THR A 136 40.03 -11.50 25.94
CA THR A 136 40.29 -12.64 25.03
C THR A 136 39.22 -13.73 25.17
N THR A 137 38.76 -13.99 26.39
CA THR A 137 37.63 -14.91 26.65
C THR A 137 36.33 -14.39 26.02
N TYR A 138 36.02 -13.10 26.17
CA TYR A 138 34.83 -12.48 25.57
C TYR A 138 34.86 -12.53 24.03
N LEU A 139 35.99 -12.15 23.40
CA LEU A 139 36.13 -12.19 21.94
C LEU A 139 35.94 -13.61 21.38
N GLY A 140 36.49 -14.63 22.06
CA GLY A 140 36.30 -16.03 21.69
C GLY A 140 34.84 -16.50 21.77
N ALA A 141 34.05 -15.94 22.70
CA ALA A 141 32.61 -16.21 22.80
C ALA A 141 31.80 -15.47 21.73
N VAL A 142 32.15 -14.21 21.41
CA VAL A 142 31.49 -13.41 20.36
C VAL A 142 31.67 -14.04 18.98
N ASP A 143 32.86 -14.56 18.67
CA ASP A 143 33.11 -15.24 17.38
C ASP A 143 32.30 -16.54 17.24
N GLN A 144 31.99 -17.23 18.34
CA GLN A 144 31.10 -18.40 18.35
C GLN A 144 29.61 -18.02 18.25
N ALA A 145 29.23 -16.85 18.77
CA ALA A 145 27.85 -16.36 18.74
C ALA A 145 27.47 -15.67 17.42
N LYS A 146 28.44 -15.35 16.55
CA LYS A 146 28.20 -14.71 15.26
C LYS A 146 27.42 -15.68 14.36
N PRO A 147 26.21 -15.34 13.90
CA PRO A 147 25.45 -16.23 13.03
C PRO A 147 26.26 -16.47 11.75
N ALA A 148 26.51 -17.75 11.43
CA ALA A 148 27.10 -18.17 10.17
C ALA A 148 26.33 -17.47 9.04
N LYS A 149 27.02 -16.62 8.28
CA LYS A 149 26.42 -15.81 7.20
C LYS A 149 25.56 -16.73 6.32
N GLY A 150 24.24 -16.64 6.50
CA GLY A 150 23.27 -17.33 5.67
C GLY A 150 23.47 -16.88 4.22
N ASN A 151 23.76 -17.86 3.38
CA ASN A 151 23.85 -17.75 1.94
C ASN A 151 22.53 -17.20 1.38
N ALA A 152 22.50 -15.91 1.04
CA ALA A 152 21.50 -15.34 0.15
C ALA A 152 22.15 -15.12 -1.22
N SER A 153 22.36 -16.23 -1.93
CA SER A 153 22.55 -16.25 -3.38
C SER A 153 21.20 -16.42 -4.05
N LYS A 154 20.93 -15.51 -4.99
CA LYS A 154 19.87 -15.47 -6.01
C LYS A 154 18.50 -14.98 -5.56
#